data_AF-A0A6J5URP2-F1
#
_entry.id   AF-A0A6J5URP2-F1
#
_cell.length_a   1.000
_cell.length_b   1.000
_cell.length_c   1.000
_cell.angle_alpha   90.00
_cell.angle_beta   90.00
_cell.angle_gamma   90.00
#
_symmetry.space_group_name_H-M   'P 1'
#
loop_
_entity.id
_entity.type
_entity.pdbx_description
1 polymer ?
#
loop_
_entity_poly.entity_id
_entity_poly.type
_entity_poly.pdbx_seq_one_letter_code
_entity_poly.pdbx_strand_id
1 'polypeptide(L)'
;MVAIKRAKRESMQGGIEFKAEVELLSRVHHKNLVSLVGFCLEKDEQMLVYEYAPNGSLRDSLSENIYAGKSGVWLDWKRRLKVALGAARGLAYLHEHANPSIIHRDIKPNNILLDKDLNAKVADFGLSKSMVDSGTHHVTTQVKGTMGYLDPEYYMTQQLTEKSDVYSFGVVMLELITARRPIERGKYVVRVVQMAMDKTKDLYNLQKILDPAIGLGRELKGLENFVDLAMLCLEDLQAKRPRMGEVVKEIENIIQLAALNTSDISASTSGSSENVNKDLQRGVFILQR
;
A
#
# COMPACT_ATOMS: atom_id res chain seq x y z
N MET A 1 -11.83 -18.33 -6.57
CA MET A 1 -12.82 -17.24 -6.46
C MET A 1 -12.26 -16.02 -7.18
N VAL A 2 -13.11 -15.16 -7.73
CA VAL A 2 -12.71 -13.96 -8.50
C VAL A 2 -13.39 -12.72 -7.97
N ALA A 3 -12.79 -11.56 -8.17
CA ALA A 3 -13.41 -10.25 -7.95
C ALA A 3 -13.78 -9.62 -9.29
N ILE A 4 -14.98 -9.06 -9.41
CA ILE A 4 -15.45 -8.42 -10.64
C ILE A 4 -15.63 -6.93 -10.38
N LYS A 5 -14.84 -6.09 -11.07
CA LYS A 5 -14.99 -4.62 -11.08
C LYS A 5 -15.79 -4.25 -12.33
N ARG A 6 -17.01 -3.77 -12.15
CA ARG A 6 -17.88 -3.29 -13.23
C ARG A 6 -17.80 -1.77 -13.31
N ALA A 7 -17.47 -1.23 -14.48
CA ALA A 7 -17.46 0.22 -14.70
C ALA A 7 -18.89 0.78 -14.70
N LYS A 8 -19.05 2.06 -14.32
CA LYS A 8 -20.34 2.74 -14.41
C LYS A 8 -20.66 3.06 -15.87
N ARG A 9 -21.89 2.74 -16.29
CA ARG A 9 -22.37 2.83 -17.69
C ARG A 9 -22.24 4.22 -18.35
N GLU A 10 -22.11 5.30 -17.58
CA GLU A 10 -22.19 6.68 -18.11
C GLU A 10 -20.91 7.51 -17.96
N SER A 11 -19.80 6.94 -17.46
CA SER A 11 -18.56 7.71 -17.30
C SER A 11 -17.62 7.55 -18.51
N MET A 12 -17.48 8.60 -19.32
CA MET A 12 -16.42 8.70 -20.36
C MET A 12 -15.03 8.41 -19.78
N GLN A 13 -14.79 8.88 -18.55
CA GLN A 13 -13.56 8.62 -17.80
C GLN A 13 -13.37 7.12 -17.53
N GLY A 14 -14.43 6.37 -17.21
CA GLY A 14 -14.37 4.94 -16.92
C GLY A 14 -13.92 4.08 -18.11
N GLY A 15 -14.30 4.46 -19.35
CA GLY A 15 -13.84 3.75 -20.55
C GLY A 15 -12.35 3.91 -20.82
N ILE A 16 -11.79 5.09 -20.55
CA ILE A 16 -10.35 5.36 -20.67
C ILE A 16 -9.58 4.58 -19.60
N GLU A 17 -10.04 4.63 -18.34
CA GLU A 17 -9.42 3.91 -17.22
C GLU A 17 -9.46 2.39 -17.44
N PHE A 18 -10.60 1.86 -17.93
CA PHE A 18 -10.74 0.44 -18.26
C PHE A 18 -9.69 -0.02 -19.27
N LYS A 19 -9.57 0.69 -20.41
CA LYS A 19 -8.62 0.31 -21.46
C LYS A 19 -7.17 0.40 -20.97
N ALA A 20 -6.83 1.47 -20.25
CA ALA A 20 -5.51 1.64 -19.67
C ALA A 20 -5.17 0.52 -18.69
N GLU A 21 -6.11 0.14 -17.83
CA GLU A 21 -5.94 -0.92 -16.84
C GLU A 21 -5.77 -2.30 -17.52
N VAL A 22 -6.54 -2.62 -18.56
CA VAL A 22 -6.35 -3.85 -19.35
C VAL A 22 -4.97 -3.89 -20.01
N GLU A 23 -4.57 -2.80 -20.69
CA GLU A 23 -3.29 -2.75 -21.41
C GLU A 23 -2.10 -2.93 -20.47
N LEU A 24 -2.14 -2.27 -19.33
CA LEU A 24 -1.10 -2.31 -18.31
C LEU A 24 -1.03 -3.70 -17.66
N LEU A 25 -2.15 -4.19 -17.14
CA LEU A 25 -2.21 -5.47 -16.42
C LEU A 25 -1.94 -6.68 -17.31
N SER A 26 -2.14 -6.56 -18.63
CA SER A 26 -1.76 -7.62 -19.57
C SER A 26 -0.24 -7.80 -19.69
N ARG A 27 0.56 -6.79 -19.30
CA ARG A 27 2.03 -6.79 -19.45
C ARG A 27 2.78 -7.02 -18.13
N VAL A 28 2.12 -6.83 -16.99
CA VAL A 28 2.74 -6.93 -15.67
C VAL A 28 2.25 -8.16 -14.91
N HIS A 29 3.19 -8.91 -14.35
CA HIS A 29 2.89 -10.09 -13.53
C HIS A 29 3.87 -10.14 -12.36
N HIS A 30 3.37 -9.94 -11.15
CA HIS A 30 4.18 -9.95 -9.95
C HIS A 30 3.35 -10.35 -8.74
N LYS A 31 3.93 -11.11 -7.81
CA LYS A 31 3.23 -11.66 -6.63
C LYS A 31 2.56 -10.59 -5.76
N ASN A 32 3.13 -9.38 -5.74
CA ASN A 32 2.62 -8.22 -4.98
C ASN A 32 1.80 -7.23 -5.81
N LEU A 33 1.37 -7.61 -7.01
CA LEU A 33 0.34 -6.91 -7.77
C LEU A 33 -0.90 -7.80 -7.85
N VAL A 34 -2.09 -7.20 -7.96
CA VAL A 34 -3.31 -7.97 -8.24
C VAL A 34 -3.27 -8.47 -9.68
N SER A 35 -3.58 -9.74 -9.87
CA SER A 35 -3.58 -10.39 -11.18
C SER A 35 -4.92 -10.19 -11.89
N LEU A 36 -4.88 -9.70 -13.14
CA LEU A 36 -6.04 -9.70 -14.02
C LEU A 36 -6.24 -11.12 -14.58
N VAL A 37 -7.39 -11.71 -14.32
CA VAL A 37 -7.78 -13.03 -14.84
C VAL A 37 -8.41 -12.89 -16.24
N GLY A 38 -9.13 -11.79 -16.47
CA GLY A 38 -9.75 -11.50 -17.75
C GLY A 38 -10.56 -10.23 -17.71
N PHE A 39 -11.21 -9.91 -18.82
CA PHE A 39 -12.10 -8.76 -18.93
C PHE A 39 -13.31 -9.10 -19.80
N CYS A 40 -14.39 -8.36 -19.61
CA CYS A 40 -15.57 -8.38 -20.47
C CYS A 40 -15.74 -6.99 -21.09
N LEU A 41 -15.83 -6.96 -22.41
CA LEU A 41 -16.15 -5.77 -23.18
C LEU A 41 -17.25 -6.16 -24.17
N GLU A 42 -18.51 -6.02 -23.76
CA GLU A 42 -19.66 -6.38 -24.58
C GLU A 42 -20.74 -5.30 -24.48
N LYS A 43 -21.13 -4.72 -25.62
CA LYS A 43 -22.05 -3.57 -25.69
C LYS A 43 -21.60 -2.43 -24.76
N ASP A 44 -22.42 -2.09 -23.76
CA ASP A 44 -22.16 -1.05 -22.76
C ASP A 44 -21.61 -1.61 -21.43
N GLU A 45 -21.20 -2.89 -21.41
CA GLU A 45 -20.64 -3.54 -20.24
C GLU A 45 -19.12 -3.60 -20.32
N GLN A 46 -18.47 -3.02 -19.31
CA GLN A 46 -17.04 -3.05 -19.10
C GLN A 46 -16.78 -3.65 -17.73
N MET A 47 -16.20 -4.86 -17.71
CA MET A 47 -15.89 -5.56 -16.47
C MET A 47 -14.47 -6.08 -16.46
N LEU A 48 -13.77 -5.91 -15.34
CA LEU A 48 -12.46 -6.48 -15.09
C LEU A 48 -12.61 -7.59 -14.05
N VAL A 49 -12.03 -8.74 -14.36
CA VAL A 49 -12.07 -9.94 -13.50
C VAL A 49 -10.68 -10.15 -12.93
N TYR A 50 -10.55 -10.07 -11.61
CA TYR A 50 -9.29 -10.21 -10.90
C TYR A 50 -9.28 -11.47 -10.04
N GLU A 51 -8.08 -11.87 -9.62
CA GLU A 51 -7.94 -12.74 -8.47
C GLU A 51 -8.65 -12.14 -7.25
N TYR A 52 -9.27 -12.98 -6.42
CA TYR A 52 -9.96 -12.54 -5.22
C TYR A 52 -8.99 -12.50 -4.02
N ALA A 53 -8.90 -11.34 -3.37
CA ALA A 53 -8.18 -11.12 -2.13
C ALA A 53 -9.14 -11.17 -0.93
N PRO A 54 -9.20 -12.28 -0.17
CA PRO A 54 -10.26 -12.53 0.82
C PRO A 54 -10.20 -11.62 2.04
N ASN A 55 -9.04 -11.06 2.36
CA ASN A 55 -8.88 -10.19 3.53
C ASN A 55 -9.17 -8.71 3.21
N GLY A 56 -9.71 -8.43 2.02
CA GLY A 56 -10.12 -7.09 1.60
C GLY A 56 -8.93 -6.16 1.38
N SER A 57 -9.17 -4.86 1.57
CA SER A 57 -8.12 -3.84 1.46
C SER A 57 -7.39 -3.64 2.79
N LEU A 58 -6.18 -3.07 2.73
CA LEU A 58 -5.44 -2.64 3.90
C LEU A 58 -6.26 -1.61 4.70
N ARG A 59 -7.05 -0.76 4.04
CA ARG A 59 -7.98 0.16 4.72
C ARG A 59 -8.97 -0.58 5.62
N ASP A 60 -9.49 -1.72 5.18
CA ASP A 60 -10.46 -2.51 5.95
C ASP A 60 -9.82 -3.08 7.22
N SER A 61 -8.52 -3.36 7.17
CA SER A 61 -7.74 -3.90 8.30
C SER A 61 -7.20 -2.83 9.24
N LEU A 62 -7.08 -1.57 8.79
CA LEU A 62 -6.66 -0.41 9.60
C LEU A 62 -7.83 0.37 10.21
N SER A 63 -9.09 -0.01 9.96
CA SER A 63 -10.26 0.72 10.49
C SER A 63 -10.39 0.57 12.01
N GLU A 64 -10.86 1.64 12.67
CA GLU A 64 -10.98 1.87 14.13
C GLU A 64 -11.68 0.82 15.00
N ASN A 65 -12.11 -0.33 14.44
CA ASN A 65 -12.62 -1.40 15.27
C ASN A 65 -11.46 -2.17 15.89
N ILE A 66 -11.22 -1.88 17.17
CA ILE A 66 -10.13 -2.39 18.01
C ILE A 66 -10.11 -3.93 18.09
N TYR A 67 -11.22 -4.60 17.76
CA TYR A 67 -11.36 -6.05 17.79
C TYR A 67 -11.23 -6.70 16.41
N ALA A 68 -10.30 -6.15 15.62
CA ALA A 68 -10.05 -6.41 14.22
C ALA A 68 -10.94 -5.57 13.30
N GLY A 69 -10.32 -5.00 12.25
CA GLY A 69 -10.99 -4.12 11.31
C GLY A 69 -12.19 -4.80 10.63
N LYS A 70 -12.81 -4.15 9.65
CA LYS A 70 -13.98 -4.71 8.93
C LYS A 70 -13.75 -6.13 8.38
N SER A 71 -12.49 -6.54 8.18
CA SER A 71 -12.06 -7.86 7.73
C SER A 71 -11.91 -8.92 8.83
N GLY A 72 -11.95 -8.56 10.12
CA GLY A 72 -11.61 -9.49 11.21
C GLY A 72 -10.10 -9.76 11.35
N VAL A 73 -9.25 -9.02 10.62
CA VAL A 73 -7.79 -9.19 10.63
C VAL A 73 -7.11 -8.24 11.62
N TRP A 74 -6.31 -8.80 12.54
CA TRP A 74 -5.38 -8.04 13.37
C TRP A 74 -4.02 -7.88 12.68
N LEU A 75 -3.56 -6.64 12.50
CA LEU A 75 -2.23 -6.32 11.97
C LEU A 75 -1.30 -5.83 13.08
N ASP A 76 -0.52 -6.74 13.66
CA ASP A 76 0.56 -6.41 14.60
C ASP A 76 1.75 -5.78 13.86
N TRP A 77 2.75 -5.30 14.61
CA TRP A 77 3.91 -4.63 14.02
C TRP A 77 4.59 -5.45 12.92
N LYS A 78 4.82 -6.75 13.16
CA LYS A 78 5.47 -7.66 12.20
C LYS A 78 4.64 -7.83 10.93
N ARG A 79 3.31 -7.96 11.04
CA ARG A 79 2.41 -8.04 9.88
C ARG A 79 2.40 -6.73 9.10
N ARG A 80 2.42 -5.57 9.78
CA ARG A 80 2.49 -4.26 9.10
C ARG A 80 3.78 -4.07 8.31
N LEU A 81 4.92 -4.48 8.86
CA LEU A 81 6.19 -4.51 8.13
C LEU A 81 6.12 -5.41 6.89
N LYS A 82 5.53 -6.61 7.00
CA LYS A 82 5.33 -7.51 5.83
C LYS A 82 4.44 -6.90 4.76
N VAL A 83 3.35 -6.25 5.16
CA VAL A 83 2.45 -5.54 4.24
C VAL A 83 3.18 -4.40 3.54
N ALA A 84 3.91 -3.56 4.30
CA ALA A 84 4.71 -2.48 3.74
C ALA A 84 5.74 -3.02 2.73
N LEU A 85 6.46 -4.08 3.07
CA LEU A 85 7.44 -4.71 2.18
C LEU A 85 6.79 -5.25 0.90
N GLY A 86 5.64 -5.92 1.01
CA GLY A 86 4.91 -6.44 -0.14
C GLY A 86 4.48 -5.32 -1.09
N ALA A 87 3.84 -4.28 -0.55
CA ALA A 87 3.42 -3.12 -1.34
C ALA A 87 4.63 -2.40 -1.98
N ALA A 88 5.72 -2.22 -1.23
CA ALA A 88 6.95 -1.60 -1.74
C ALA A 88 7.57 -2.42 -2.89
N ARG A 89 7.58 -3.75 -2.79
CA ARG A 89 8.05 -4.63 -3.87
C ARG A 89 7.17 -4.55 -5.11
N GLY A 90 5.86 -4.46 -4.94
CA GLY A 90 4.93 -4.22 -6.05
C GLY A 90 5.25 -2.92 -6.79
N LEU A 91 5.44 -1.83 -6.05
CA LEU A 91 5.81 -0.53 -6.62
C LEU A 91 7.19 -0.52 -7.26
N ALA A 92 8.20 -1.10 -6.62
CA ALA A 92 9.55 -1.23 -7.18
C ALA A 92 9.55 -2.02 -8.50
N TYR A 93 8.71 -3.06 -8.60
CA TYR A 93 8.53 -3.77 -9.86
C TYR A 93 7.97 -2.86 -10.96
N LEU A 94 6.92 -2.06 -10.66
CA LEU A 94 6.33 -1.14 -11.64
C LEU A 94 7.31 -0.04 -12.09
N HIS A 95 8.10 0.49 -11.16
CA HIS A 95 9.02 1.61 -11.45
C HIS A 95 10.30 1.18 -12.14
N GLU A 96 10.87 0.02 -11.75
CA GLU A 96 12.24 -0.33 -12.10
C GLU A 96 12.34 -1.56 -13.02
N HIS A 97 11.29 -2.38 -13.10
CA HIS A 97 11.33 -3.66 -13.83
C HIS A 97 10.29 -3.76 -14.95
N ALA A 98 9.23 -2.94 -14.93
CA ALA A 98 8.31 -2.82 -16.05
C ALA A 98 8.93 -2.00 -17.19
N ASN A 99 8.62 -2.35 -18.43
CA ASN A 99 9.09 -1.63 -19.60
C ASN A 99 7.91 -1.31 -20.56
N PRO A 100 7.58 -0.02 -20.79
CA PRO A 100 8.10 1.16 -20.07
C PRO A 100 7.75 1.12 -18.57
N SER A 101 8.46 1.90 -17.75
CA SER A 101 8.13 2.01 -16.32
C SER A 101 6.72 2.59 -16.13
N ILE A 102 6.08 2.18 -15.04
CA ILE A 102 4.67 2.46 -14.77
C ILE A 102 4.53 3.23 -13.47
N ILE A 103 3.91 4.40 -13.51
CA ILE A 103 3.54 5.18 -12.33
C ILE A 103 2.08 4.86 -11.99
N HIS A 104 1.84 4.41 -10.76
CA HIS A 104 0.52 3.97 -10.30
C HIS A 104 -0.45 5.13 -10.10
N ARG A 105 0.02 6.23 -9.47
CA ARG A 105 -0.64 7.53 -9.26
C ARG A 105 -1.77 7.59 -8.24
N ASP A 106 -2.30 6.45 -7.79
CA ASP A 106 -3.34 6.39 -6.75
C ASP A 106 -3.02 5.39 -5.63
N ILE A 107 -1.80 5.48 -5.07
CA ILE A 107 -1.40 4.64 -3.95
C ILE A 107 -2.04 5.11 -2.65
N LYS A 108 -2.77 4.19 -2.01
CA LYS A 108 -3.49 4.38 -0.74
C LYS A 108 -3.87 3.01 -0.16
N PRO A 109 -4.25 2.91 1.13
CA PRO A 109 -4.61 1.62 1.73
C PRO A 109 -5.82 0.92 1.09
N ASN A 110 -6.71 1.65 0.43
CA ASN A 110 -7.84 1.08 -0.32
C ASN A 110 -7.39 0.29 -1.57
N ASN A 111 -6.23 0.65 -2.11
CA ASN A 111 -5.66 0.10 -3.35
C ASN A 111 -4.52 -0.89 -3.05
N ILE A 112 -4.38 -1.31 -1.79
CA ILE A 112 -3.47 -2.39 -1.36
C ILE A 112 -4.36 -3.47 -0.78
N LEU A 113 -4.53 -4.57 -1.50
CA LEU A 113 -5.35 -5.71 -1.08
C LEU A 113 -4.51 -6.72 -0.30
N LEU A 114 -5.17 -7.52 0.53
CA LEU A 114 -4.55 -8.57 1.33
C LEU A 114 -5.04 -9.94 0.87
N ASP A 115 -4.13 -10.78 0.40
CA ASP A 115 -4.46 -12.16 0.03
C ASP A 115 -4.73 -13.03 1.28
N LYS A 116 -5.04 -14.31 1.07
CA LYS A 116 -5.36 -15.26 2.15
C LYS A 116 -4.27 -15.38 3.23
N ASP A 117 -3.01 -15.12 2.88
CA ASP A 117 -1.84 -15.25 3.75
C ASP A 117 -1.38 -13.87 4.28
N LEU A 118 -2.22 -12.83 4.09
CA LEU A 118 -1.95 -11.43 4.43
C LEU A 118 -0.77 -10.82 3.66
N ASN A 119 -0.47 -11.33 2.47
CA ASN A 119 0.48 -10.66 1.59
C ASN A 119 -0.22 -9.49 0.87
N ALA A 120 0.50 -8.37 0.77
CA ALA A 120 0.02 -7.19 0.07
C ALA A 120 0.07 -7.37 -1.45
N LYS A 121 -1.01 -6.93 -2.11
CA LYS A 121 -1.17 -6.84 -3.56
C LYS A 121 -1.64 -5.44 -3.94
N VAL A 122 -0.82 -4.69 -4.68
CA VAL A 122 -1.20 -3.38 -5.22
C VAL A 122 -2.26 -3.57 -6.31
N ALA A 123 -3.31 -2.77 -6.28
CA ALA A 123 -4.50 -2.88 -7.13
C ALA A 123 -4.98 -1.50 -7.60
N ASP A 124 -5.94 -1.51 -8.54
CA ASP A 124 -6.60 -0.33 -9.11
C ASP A 124 -5.68 0.56 -9.96
N PHE A 125 -5.38 0.07 -11.17
CA PHE A 125 -4.46 0.72 -12.11
C PHE A 125 -5.15 1.70 -13.07
N GLY A 126 -6.42 2.05 -12.81
CA GLY A 126 -7.20 2.90 -13.71
C GLY A 126 -6.57 4.27 -13.97
N LEU A 127 -5.82 4.82 -13.01
CA LEU A 127 -5.15 6.12 -13.13
C LEU A 127 -3.67 6.03 -13.56
N SER A 128 -3.14 4.82 -13.72
CA SER A 128 -1.73 4.58 -13.96
C SER A 128 -1.27 5.12 -15.32
N LYS A 129 0.01 5.44 -15.41
CA LYS A 129 0.65 6.04 -16.58
C LYS A 129 1.98 5.38 -16.85
N SER A 130 2.20 4.96 -18.10
CA SER A 130 3.51 4.57 -18.57
C SER A 130 4.39 5.78 -18.85
N MET A 131 5.63 5.71 -18.40
CA MET A 131 6.73 6.61 -18.79
C MET A 131 7.22 6.15 -20.17
N VAL A 132 6.47 6.49 -21.22
CA VAL A 132 6.95 6.26 -22.60
C VAL A 132 8.15 7.16 -22.81
N ASP A 133 9.16 6.67 -23.54
CA ASP A 133 10.49 7.24 -23.82
C ASP A 133 10.43 8.68 -24.41
N SER A 134 9.97 9.65 -23.62
CA SER A 134 9.73 11.03 -24.05
C SER A 134 10.99 11.89 -24.01
N GLY A 135 12.16 11.29 -23.75
CA GLY A 135 13.42 12.00 -23.51
C GLY A 135 13.42 12.84 -22.24
N THR A 136 12.37 12.77 -21.41
CA THR A 136 12.20 13.53 -20.18
C THR A 136 11.96 12.59 -18.99
N HIS A 137 12.54 12.90 -17.83
CA HIS A 137 12.36 12.11 -16.59
C HIS A 137 10.98 12.31 -15.91
N HIS A 138 10.01 12.94 -16.58
CA HIS A 138 8.67 13.20 -16.06
C HIS A 138 7.61 13.15 -17.16
N VAL A 139 6.36 12.93 -16.74
CA VAL A 139 5.15 13.01 -17.58
C VAL A 139 4.35 14.25 -17.18
N THR A 140 4.25 15.23 -18.08
CA THR A 140 3.37 16.38 -17.90
C THR A 140 1.92 15.95 -18.13
N THR A 141 1.07 16.03 -17.11
CA THR A 141 -0.32 15.58 -17.19
C THR A 141 -1.21 16.28 -16.16
N GLN A 142 -2.51 16.40 -16.46
CA GLN A 142 -3.51 16.93 -15.52
C GLN A 142 -3.35 16.28 -14.15
N VAL A 143 -3.51 17.02 -13.06
CA VAL A 143 -3.46 16.43 -11.73
C VAL A 143 -4.59 15.42 -11.51
N LYS A 144 -4.25 14.17 -11.18
CA LYS A 144 -5.19 13.13 -10.71
C LYS A 144 -4.57 12.36 -9.53
N GLY A 145 -5.41 11.87 -8.64
CA GLY A 145 -5.04 11.12 -7.44
C GLY A 145 -6.00 11.40 -6.29
N THR A 146 -5.78 10.75 -5.14
CA THR A 146 -6.59 10.95 -3.94
C THR A 146 -6.01 12.03 -3.03
N MET A 147 -6.85 12.98 -2.60
CA MET A 147 -6.46 14.03 -1.66
C MET A 147 -5.90 13.43 -0.35
N GLY A 148 -4.80 14.00 0.14
CA GLY A 148 -4.06 13.49 1.32
C GLY A 148 -2.94 12.50 0.99
N TYR A 149 -2.89 11.95 -0.22
CA TYR A 149 -1.77 11.12 -0.70
C TYR A 149 -0.99 11.80 -1.83
N LEU A 150 -1.54 12.90 -2.36
CA LEU A 150 -1.03 13.56 -3.55
C LEU A 150 0.33 14.22 -3.26
N ASP A 151 1.30 13.92 -4.10
CA ASP A 151 2.61 14.55 -4.12
C ASP A 151 2.47 16.08 -4.29
N PRO A 152 2.99 16.89 -3.35
CA PRO A 152 2.87 18.34 -3.39
C PRO A 152 3.60 18.97 -4.60
N GLU A 153 4.74 18.41 -5.02
CA GLU A 153 5.47 18.93 -6.17
C GLU A 153 4.69 18.62 -7.46
N TYR A 154 4.21 17.39 -7.63
CA TYR A 154 3.35 17.02 -8.76
C TYR A 154 2.08 17.89 -8.82
N TYR A 155 1.45 18.16 -7.66
CA TYR A 155 0.29 19.03 -7.59
C TYR A 155 0.57 20.44 -8.12
N MET A 156 1.74 20.99 -7.80
CA MET A 156 2.14 22.35 -8.18
C MET A 156 2.66 22.44 -9.62
N THR A 157 3.47 21.47 -10.05
CA THR A 157 4.20 21.52 -11.34
C THR A 157 3.51 20.76 -12.46
N GLN A 158 2.53 19.89 -12.14
CA GLN A 158 1.92 18.92 -13.05
C GLN A 158 2.91 17.91 -13.66
N GLN A 159 4.12 17.81 -13.08
CA GLN A 159 5.15 16.86 -13.49
C GLN A 159 5.05 15.58 -12.65
N LEU A 160 4.49 14.54 -13.26
CA LEU A 160 4.34 13.24 -12.66
C LEU A 160 5.63 12.42 -12.85
N THR A 161 6.13 11.84 -11.76
CA THR A 161 7.31 10.95 -11.75
C THR A 161 7.04 9.73 -10.87
N GLU A 162 7.89 8.70 -10.93
CA GLU A 162 7.80 7.58 -9.98
C GLU A 162 7.91 8.03 -8.52
N LYS A 163 8.54 9.18 -8.27
CA LYS A 163 8.66 9.78 -6.93
C LYS A 163 7.33 10.31 -6.39
N SER A 164 6.32 10.51 -7.24
CA SER A 164 4.97 10.81 -6.78
C SER A 164 4.33 9.62 -6.07
N ASP A 165 4.56 8.39 -6.56
CA ASP A 165 4.11 7.17 -5.87
C ASP A 165 4.89 6.96 -4.56
N VAL A 166 6.18 7.30 -4.53
CA VAL A 166 7.00 7.23 -3.30
C VAL A 166 6.40 8.10 -2.20
N TYR A 167 5.96 9.32 -2.53
CA TYR A 167 5.28 10.21 -1.57
C TYR A 167 3.98 9.58 -1.04
N SER A 168 3.12 9.12 -1.95
CA SER A 168 1.87 8.45 -1.57
C SER A 168 2.12 7.21 -0.70
N PHE A 169 3.17 6.44 -0.98
CA PHE A 169 3.60 5.31 -0.16
C PHE A 169 4.09 5.74 1.23
N GLY A 170 4.83 6.85 1.33
CA GLY A 170 5.21 7.44 2.62
C GLY A 170 4.00 7.79 3.49
N VAL A 171 2.92 8.30 2.90
CA VAL A 171 1.65 8.51 3.62
C VAL A 171 1.07 7.18 4.11
N VAL A 172 1.06 6.14 3.27
CA VAL A 172 0.62 4.79 3.65
C VAL A 172 1.45 4.23 4.82
N MET A 173 2.76 4.46 4.84
CA MET A 173 3.63 4.07 5.95
C MET A 173 3.22 4.74 7.26
N LEU A 174 2.88 6.03 7.24
CA LEU A 174 2.37 6.71 8.44
C LEU A 174 1.00 6.17 8.87
N GLU A 175 0.11 5.84 7.93
CA GLU A 175 -1.16 5.20 8.27
C GLU A 175 -0.96 3.80 8.86
N LEU A 176 0.06 3.06 8.40
CA LEU A 176 0.41 1.76 8.98
C LEU A 176 0.84 1.88 10.45
N ILE A 177 1.48 2.96 10.90
CA ILE A 177 1.88 3.07 12.31
C ILE A 177 0.83 3.77 13.19
N THR A 178 -0.06 4.55 12.59
CA THR A 178 -1.04 5.38 13.34
C THR A 178 -2.48 4.89 13.24
N ALA A 179 -2.81 4.11 12.21
CA ALA A 179 -4.18 3.77 11.78
C ALA A 179 -5.11 4.99 11.58
N ARG A 180 -4.54 6.21 11.48
CA ARG A 180 -5.29 7.44 11.23
C ARG A 180 -5.41 7.67 9.74
N ARG A 181 -6.56 8.18 9.30
CA ARG A 181 -6.72 8.66 7.92
C ARG A 181 -5.73 9.80 7.64
N PRO A 182 -5.31 10.01 6.37
CA PRO A 182 -4.34 11.06 6.06
C PRO A 182 -4.84 12.44 6.44
N ILE A 183 -6.14 12.70 6.20
CA ILE A 183 -6.79 13.96 6.58
C ILE A 183 -7.95 13.61 7.51
N GLU A 184 -7.88 14.12 8.73
CA GLU A 184 -8.92 13.95 9.75
C GLU A 184 -9.11 15.24 10.54
N ARG A 185 -10.36 15.72 10.63
CA ARG A 185 -10.71 16.96 11.38
C ARG A 185 -9.81 18.15 11.03
N GLY A 186 -9.50 18.31 9.74
CA GLY A 186 -8.64 19.38 9.22
C GLY A 186 -7.15 19.22 9.49
N LYS A 187 -6.71 18.11 10.10
CA LYS A 187 -5.30 17.82 10.37
C LYS A 187 -4.75 16.82 9.35
N TYR A 188 -3.55 17.09 8.85
CA TYR A 188 -2.83 16.19 7.96
C TYR A 188 -1.86 15.31 8.77
N VAL A 189 -1.94 13.98 8.62
CA VAL A 189 -1.19 13.02 9.43
C VAL A 189 0.32 13.25 9.37
N VAL A 190 0.85 13.62 8.19
CA VAL A 190 2.28 13.92 8.01
C VAL A 190 2.70 15.07 8.92
N ARG A 191 1.93 16.16 8.97
CA ARG A 191 2.21 17.31 9.83
C ARG A 191 2.07 16.95 11.32
N VAL A 192 1.08 16.13 11.66
CA VAL A 192 0.87 15.66 13.05
C VAL A 192 2.07 14.85 13.54
N VAL A 193 2.57 13.92 12.73
CA VAL A 193 3.76 13.12 13.06
C VAL A 193 4.99 14.01 13.12
N GLN A 194 5.23 14.85 12.11
CA GLN A 194 6.37 15.79 12.06
C GLN A 194 6.46 16.68 13.31
N MET A 195 5.33 17.22 13.78
CA MET A 195 5.30 18.12 14.94
C MET A 195 5.47 17.39 16.28
N ALA A 196 5.04 16.13 16.37
CA ALA A 196 5.14 15.34 17.60
C ALA A 196 6.49 14.63 17.78
N MET A 197 7.17 14.37 16.65
CA MET A 197 8.41 13.62 16.58
C MET A 197 9.54 14.35 17.32
N ASP A 198 10.17 13.64 18.26
CA ASP A 198 11.34 14.11 19.01
C ASP A 198 12.40 13.01 18.97
N LYS A 199 13.40 13.15 18.07
CA LYS A 199 14.42 12.12 17.83
C LYS A 199 15.32 11.82 19.02
N THR A 200 15.23 12.61 20.10
CA THR A 200 16.01 12.40 21.32
C THR A 200 15.33 11.42 22.30
N LYS A 201 14.08 11.05 22.02
CA LYS A 201 13.25 10.20 22.87
C LYS A 201 12.95 8.87 22.21
N ASP A 202 12.71 7.87 23.05
CA ASP A 202 12.26 6.54 22.64
C ASP A 202 11.00 6.62 21.74
N LEU A 203 11.02 5.85 20.65
CA LEU A 203 10.00 5.81 19.61
C LEU A 203 9.66 7.20 19.05
N TYR A 204 10.63 8.10 19.10
CA TYR A 204 10.52 9.51 18.76
C TYR A 204 9.36 10.25 19.45
N ASN A 205 9.00 9.88 20.68
CA ASN A 205 7.87 10.48 21.43
C ASN A 205 6.49 10.27 20.75
N LEU A 206 6.36 9.27 19.89
CA LEU A 206 5.13 9.01 19.12
C LEU A 206 4.12 8.11 19.84
N GLN A 207 4.35 7.70 21.10
CA GLN A 207 3.51 6.73 21.82
C GLN A 207 2.02 7.10 21.84
N LYS A 208 1.69 8.40 21.86
CA LYS A 208 0.29 8.91 21.85
C LYS A 208 -0.38 8.89 20.47
N ILE A 209 0.39 8.67 19.42
CA ILE A 209 -0.07 8.70 18.02
C ILE A 209 -0.07 7.31 17.40
N LEU A 210 0.82 6.44 17.87
CA LEU A 210 0.89 5.05 17.47
C LEU A 210 -0.42 4.32 17.73
N ASP A 211 -0.79 3.48 16.78
CA ASP A 211 -1.95 2.61 16.89
C ASP A 211 -1.68 1.53 17.96
N PRO A 212 -2.52 1.40 19.00
CA PRO A 212 -2.41 0.34 20.00
C PRO A 212 -2.28 -1.08 19.43
N ALA A 213 -2.90 -1.36 18.29
CA ALA A 213 -2.89 -2.68 17.67
C ALA A 213 -1.50 -3.13 17.15
N ILE A 214 -0.53 -2.22 17.01
CA ILE A 214 0.86 -2.61 16.71
C ILE A 214 1.52 -3.35 17.88
N GLY A 215 0.94 -3.26 19.08
CA GLY A 215 1.44 -3.89 20.31
C GLY A 215 2.16 -2.91 21.23
N LEU A 216 1.51 -1.80 21.59
CA LEU A 216 2.00 -0.89 22.64
C LEU A 216 2.15 -1.68 23.96
N GLY A 217 3.39 -2.05 24.30
CA GLY A 217 3.69 -3.00 25.39
C GLY A 217 4.73 -4.06 25.02
N ARG A 218 5.12 -4.15 23.74
CA ARG A 218 6.26 -4.92 23.24
C ARG A 218 7.30 -3.97 22.64
N GLU A 219 8.55 -4.42 22.58
CA GLU A 219 9.64 -3.65 21.97
C GLU A 219 9.39 -3.48 20.46
N LEU A 220 9.07 -2.26 20.02
CA LEU A 220 8.79 -1.93 18.61
C LEU A 220 10.10 -1.70 17.83
N LYS A 221 10.93 -2.74 17.79
CA LYS A 221 12.24 -2.69 17.11
C LYS A 221 12.10 -2.23 15.66
N GLY A 222 12.98 -1.31 15.27
CA GLY A 222 13.03 -0.72 13.94
C GLY A 222 11.89 0.26 13.62
N LEU A 223 11.03 0.60 14.58
CA LEU A 223 9.98 1.61 14.37
C LEU A 223 10.58 2.98 14.03
N GLU A 224 11.65 3.39 14.71
CA GLU A 224 12.32 4.67 14.46
C GLU A 224 12.90 4.72 13.04
N ASN A 225 13.59 3.66 12.59
CA ASN A 225 14.05 3.52 11.21
C ASN A 225 12.89 3.55 10.20
N PHE A 226 11.76 2.91 10.53
CA PHE A 226 10.58 2.92 9.67
C PHE A 226 9.96 4.31 9.57
N VAL A 227 9.94 5.07 10.67
CA VAL A 227 9.51 6.47 10.68
C VAL A 227 10.46 7.33 9.85
N ASP A 228 11.78 7.19 10.03
CA ASP A 228 12.77 7.92 9.25
C ASP A 228 12.62 7.65 7.74
N LEU A 229 12.43 6.39 7.34
CA LEU A 229 12.19 6.02 5.96
C LEU A 229 10.88 6.62 5.41
N ALA A 230 9.81 6.59 6.20
CA ALA A 230 8.54 7.21 5.83
C ALA A 230 8.71 8.73 5.63
N MET A 231 9.45 9.39 6.53
CA MET A 231 9.73 10.82 6.44
C MET A 231 10.58 11.17 5.22
N LEU A 232 11.55 10.32 4.86
CA LEU A 232 12.36 10.50 3.66
C LEU A 232 11.52 10.35 2.38
N CYS A 233 10.55 9.43 2.36
CA CYS A 233 9.59 9.30 1.25
C CYS A 233 8.69 10.54 1.12
N LEU A 234 8.48 11.28 2.22
CA LEU A 234 7.60 12.45 2.32
C LEU A 234 8.31 13.80 2.14
N GLU A 235 9.58 13.80 1.72
CA GLU A 235 10.29 15.03 1.35
C GLU A 235 9.51 15.82 0.29
N ASP A 236 9.45 17.15 0.43
CA ASP A 236 8.66 17.99 -0.49
C ASP A 236 9.22 17.91 -1.91
N LEU A 237 10.55 17.85 -2.07
CA LEU A 237 11.21 17.71 -3.37
C LEU A 237 11.35 16.23 -3.79
N GLN A 238 10.78 15.88 -4.95
CA GLN A 238 10.86 14.57 -5.60
C GLN A 238 12.29 14.04 -5.72
N ALA A 239 13.26 14.93 -5.99
CA ALA A 239 14.67 14.56 -6.14
C ALA A 239 15.30 14.02 -4.84
N LYS A 240 14.79 14.41 -3.67
CA LYS A 240 15.29 13.95 -2.36
C LYS A 240 14.69 12.63 -1.91
N ARG A 241 13.58 12.20 -2.51
CA ARG A 241 12.91 10.95 -2.17
C ARG A 241 13.70 9.76 -2.70
N PRO A 242 13.71 8.62 -1.98
CA PRO A 242 14.39 7.40 -2.44
C PRO A 242 13.66 6.80 -3.65
N ARG A 243 14.32 5.89 -4.35
CA ARG A 243 13.67 4.96 -5.28
C ARG A 243 12.97 3.85 -4.51
N MET A 244 11.94 3.24 -5.08
CA MET A 244 11.20 2.18 -4.39
C MET A 244 12.06 0.93 -4.11
N GLY A 245 13.06 0.63 -4.93
CA GLY A 245 14.05 -0.43 -4.63
C GLY A 245 14.88 -0.13 -3.37
N GLU A 246 15.21 1.14 -3.12
CA GLU A 246 15.91 1.55 -1.89
C GLU A 246 14.97 1.45 -0.68
N VAL A 247 13.70 1.82 -0.84
CA VAL A 247 12.65 1.64 0.18
C VAL A 247 12.46 0.16 0.53
N VAL A 248 12.43 -0.73 -0.46
CA VAL A 248 12.35 -2.18 -0.25
C VAL A 248 13.53 -2.67 0.60
N LYS A 249 14.76 -2.30 0.21
CA LYS A 249 15.98 -2.70 0.93
C LYS A 249 15.95 -2.25 2.39
N GLU A 250 15.51 -1.02 2.65
CA GLU A 250 15.47 -0.51 4.01
C GLU A 250 14.38 -1.18 4.86
N ILE A 251 13.21 -1.48 4.30
CA ILE A 251 12.18 -2.27 5.01
C ILE A 251 12.68 -3.69 5.31
N GLU A 252 13.45 -4.31 4.42
CA GLU A 252 14.09 -5.60 4.68
C GLU A 252 15.08 -5.54 5.85
N ASN A 253 15.92 -4.50 5.90
CA ASN A 253 16.83 -4.25 7.02
C ASN A 253 16.05 -4.09 8.35
N ILE A 254 14.98 -3.31 8.35
CA ILE A 254 14.10 -3.09 9.51
C ILE A 254 13.50 -4.42 10.00
N ILE A 255 13.05 -5.27 9.09
CA ILE A 255 12.51 -6.60 9.43
C ILE A 255 13.59 -7.50 10.05
N GLN A 256 14.82 -7.46 9.54
CA GLN A 256 15.93 -8.22 10.12
C GLN A 256 16.23 -7.74 11.54
N LEU A 257 16.33 -6.42 11.75
CA LEU A 257 16.50 -5.83 13.09
C LEU A 257 15.40 -6.26 14.07
N ALA A 258 14.16 -6.30 13.60
CA ALA A 258 13.02 -6.76 14.40
C ALA A 258 13.05 -8.28 14.68
N ALA A 259 13.70 -9.08 13.83
CA ALA A 259 13.77 -10.54 13.95
C ALA A 259 14.94 -11.03 14.82
N LEU A 260 16.10 -10.36 14.74
CA LEU A 260 17.40 -10.81 15.27
C LEU A 260 17.48 -11.04 16.80
N ASN A 261 16.43 -10.73 17.57
CA ASN A 261 16.41 -10.93 19.02
C ASN A 261 15.25 -11.83 19.51
N THR A 262 14.46 -12.40 18.60
CA THR A 262 13.46 -13.43 18.97
C THR A 262 14.10 -14.81 19.15
N SER A 263 15.33 -15.01 18.66
CA SER A 263 16.14 -16.22 18.84
C SER A 263 16.73 -16.39 20.24
N ASP A 264 16.90 -15.32 21.02
CA ASP A 264 17.46 -15.41 22.38
C ASP A 264 16.41 -15.81 23.45
N ILE A 265 15.11 -15.79 23.10
CA ILE A 265 14.03 -16.17 24.02
C ILE A 265 13.37 -17.51 23.61
N SER A 266 13.49 -17.93 22.34
CA SER A 266 12.85 -19.15 21.81
C SER A 266 13.65 -20.44 22.01
N ALA A 267 14.83 -20.40 22.64
CA ALA A 267 15.60 -21.59 23.02
C ALA A 267 14.99 -22.38 24.21
N SER A 268 13.82 -21.97 24.74
CA SER A 268 13.17 -22.65 25.86
C SER A 268 11.67 -22.74 25.70
N THR A 269 11.18 -23.51 24.71
CA THR A 269 9.99 -24.39 24.84
C THR A 269 9.63 -25.00 23.48
N SER A 270 10.08 -26.24 23.26
CA SER A 270 9.54 -27.13 22.23
C SER A 270 8.34 -27.89 22.80
N GLY A 271 7.19 -27.76 22.15
CA GLY A 271 5.98 -28.52 22.44
C GLY A 271 5.12 -28.61 21.18
N SER A 272 5.03 -29.82 20.63
CA SER A 272 4.39 -30.22 19.38
C SER A 272 2.88 -30.49 19.51
N SER A 273 2.16 -30.38 18.39
CA SER A 273 0.93 -31.09 17.90
C SER A 273 -0.01 -30.09 17.18
N GLU A 274 -0.21 -30.17 15.86
CA GLU A 274 -1.02 -31.07 15.00
C GLU A 274 -2.33 -30.42 14.51
N ASN A 275 -2.63 -30.70 13.23
CA ASN A 275 -3.66 -30.10 12.36
C ASN A 275 -5.10 -30.56 12.67
N VAL A 276 -6.10 -29.69 12.40
CA VAL A 276 -7.41 -30.11 11.86
C VAL A 276 -7.95 -29.06 10.86
N ASN A 277 -8.65 -29.55 9.83
CA ASN A 277 -9.05 -28.92 8.59
C ASN A 277 -10.58 -28.60 8.54
N LYS A 278 -10.94 -27.61 7.71
CA LYS A 278 -12.22 -27.36 6.98
C LYS A 278 -13.51 -26.94 7.73
N ASP A 279 -14.13 -25.84 7.28
CA ASP A 279 -15.19 -25.87 6.24
C ASP A 279 -15.52 -24.46 5.70
N LEU A 280 -15.86 -24.38 4.40
CA LEU A 280 -16.12 -23.15 3.64
C LEU A 280 -17.59 -23.13 3.19
N GLN A 281 -18.39 -22.19 3.69
CA GLN A 281 -19.74 -21.93 3.16
C GLN A 281 -19.69 -20.91 2.02
N ARG A 282 -20.44 -21.20 0.96
CA ARG A 282 -20.55 -20.43 -0.28
C ARG A 282 -21.37 -19.15 -0.07
N GLY A 283 -20.82 -18.02 -0.50
CA GLY A 283 -21.55 -16.77 -0.67
C GLY A 283 -20.93 -15.95 -1.80
N VAL A 284 -21.75 -15.50 -2.75
CA VAL A 284 -21.36 -14.54 -3.80
C VAL A 284 -21.61 -13.14 -3.24
N PHE A 285 -20.59 -12.30 -3.16
CA PHE A 285 -20.75 -10.89 -2.77
C PHE A 285 -20.51 -9.99 -3.97
N ILE A 286 -21.56 -9.24 -4.33
CA ILE A 286 -21.50 -8.16 -5.32
C ILE A 286 -21.03 -6.92 -4.57
N LEU A 287 -19.83 -6.43 -4.86
CA LEU A 287 -19.41 -5.09 -4.44
C LEU A 287 -19.99 -4.07 -5.42
N GLN A 288 -21.17 -3.53 -5.11
CA GLN A 288 -21.63 -2.27 -5.69
C GLN A 288 -20.98 -1.11 -4.92
N ARG A 289 -20.52 -0.09 -5.65
CA ARG A 289 -20.30 1.26 -5.11
C ARG A 289 -21.62 2.00 -5.08
#